data_AF-R5AW63-F1
#
_entry.id   AF-R5AW63-F1
#
_cell.length_a   1.000
_cell.length_b   1.000
_cell.length_c   1.000
_cell.angle_alpha   90.00
_cell.angle_beta   90.00
_cell.angle_gamma   90.00
#
_symmetry.space_group_name_H-M   'P 1'
#
loop_
_entity.id
_entity.type
_entity.pdbx_description
1 polymer ?
#
loop_
_entity_poly.entity_id
_entity_poly.type
_entity_poly.pdbx_seq_one_letter_code
_entity_poly.pdbx_strand_id
1 'polypeptide(L)'
;MAMRYTEKDIRNIPLTEFMAALGEKPVKSFEDMKLYYAPQRDDPEPMLVVNTSTNKWYDHATDQTGDIIDLAALKMKPTLYMNPRDFILKYMNEYEQGKEFSATARRPHEPITVGLDIKKVKLTDFMKALGQEHPVAADGSLRIYNAPYDSKQEPTMVVNIDTNQWRDIKSGAYGGIYDLAYELTGSCNMSELNRYIAAQMSAIRKVEVRQEPEVSKPKRGMRL
;
A
#
# COMPACT_ATOMS: atom_id res chain seq x y z
N MET A 1 -10.85 11.79 -3.15
CA MET A 1 -11.69 12.01 -1.96
C MET A 1 -12.64 10.83 -1.91
N ALA A 2 -12.50 9.96 -0.91
CA ALA A 2 -13.49 8.92 -0.66
C ALA A 2 -14.89 9.53 -0.51
N MET A 3 -15.86 8.83 -1.07
CA MET A 3 -17.27 9.08 -0.81
C MET A 3 -17.54 8.90 0.68
N ARG A 4 -18.27 9.83 1.29
CA ARG A 4 -18.66 9.77 2.70
C ARG A 4 -20.17 9.80 2.78
N TYR A 5 -20.75 8.75 3.35
CA TYR A 5 -22.18 8.64 3.61
C TYR A 5 -22.61 9.57 4.75
N THR A 6 -23.79 10.14 4.56
CA THR A 6 -24.53 10.97 5.52
C THR A 6 -25.91 10.36 5.78
N GLU A 7 -26.65 10.88 6.77
CA GLU A 7 -27.97 10.35 7.11
C GLU A 7 -28.96 10.29 5.94
N LYS A 8 -28.85 11.25 5.00
CA LYS A 8 -29.72 11.33 3.83
C LYS A 8 -29.50 10.16 2.86
N ASP A 9 -28.31 9.56 2.90
CA ASP A 9 -27.91 8.49 1.99
C ASP A 9 -28.42 7.13 2.47
N ILE A 10 -28.66 6.95 3.78
CA ILE A 10 -28.91 5.67 4.44
C ILE A 10 -29.97 4.83 3.71
N ARG A 11 -31.10 5.43 3.33
CA ARG A 11 -32.21 4.70 2.68
C ARG A 11 -31.86 4.15 1.30
N ASN A 12 -30.86 4.72 0.65
CA ASN A 12 -30.43 4.35 -0.69
C ASN A 12 -29.20 3.44 -0.67
N ILE A 13 -28.62 3.17 0.50
CA ILE A 13 -27.49 2.25 0.63
C ILE A 13 -27.99 0.83 0.34
N PRO A 14 -27.39 0.12 -0.64
CA PRO A 14 -27.75 -1.26 -0.89
C PRO A 14 -27.45 -2.13 0.34
N LEU A 15 -28.42 -2.95 0.76
CA LEU A 15 -28.25 -3.92 1.84
C LEU A 15 -27.04 -4.83 1.60
N THR A 16 -26.75 -5.16 0.35
CA THR A 16 -25.59 -5.97 -0.01
C THR A 16 -24.26 -5.27 0.28
N GLU A 17 -24.18 -3.95 0.10
CA GLU A 17 -22.98 -3.17 0.46
C GLU A 17 -22.86 -3.06 1.98
N PHE A 18 -23.97 -2.87 2.68
CA PHE A 18 -23.98 -2.86 4.15
C PHE A 18 -23.57 -4.20 4.74
N MET A 19 -24.07 -5.31 4.20
CA MET A 19 -23.64 -6.66 4.58
C MET A 19 -22.13 -6.85 4.35
N ALA A 20 -21.61 -6.38 3.21
CA ALA A 20 -20.17 -6.41 2.95
C ALA A 20 -19.36 -5.55 3.94
N ALA A 21 -19.88 -4.38 4.33
CA ALA A 21 -19.26 -3.54 5.35
C ALA A 21 -19.23 -4.21 6.75
N LEU A 22 -20.20 -5.07 7.05
CA LEU A 22 -20.21 -5.92 8.24
C LEU A 22 -19.27 -7.13 8.13
N GLY A 23 -18.67 -7.36 6.96
CA GLY A 23 -17.80 -8.50 6.68
C GLY A 23 -18.54 -9.73 6.13
N GLU A 24 -19.84 -9.64 5.90
CA GLU A 24 -20.67 -10.74 5.44
C GLU A 24 -20.60 -10.93 3.93
N LYS A 25 -20.56 -12.20 3.51
CA LYS A 25 -20.55 -12.58 2.09
C LYS A 25 -21.77 -13.44 1.79
N PRO A 26 -22.39 -13.29 0.60
CA PRO A 26 -23.49 -14.14 0.22
C PRO A 26 -22.99 -15.57 0.08
N VAL A 27 -23.69 -16.52 0.71
CA VAL A 27 -23.48 -17.95 0.52
C VAL A 27 -23.95 -18.36 -0.87
N LYS A 28 -25.06 -17.78 -1.32
CA LYS A 28 -25.62 -18.01 -2.66
C LYS A 28 -26.16 -16.72 -3.24
N SER A 29 -25.99 -16.55 -4.55
CA SER A 29 -26.58 -15.45 -5.30
C SER A 29 -27.54 -16.00 -6.34
N PHE A 30 -28.70 -15.39 -6.41
CA PHE A 30 -29.72 -15.54 -7.44
C PHE A 30 -29.81 -14.23 -8.22
N GLU A 31 -30.72 -14.13 -9.20
CA GLU A 31 -30.87 -12.93 -10.04
C GLU A 31 -31.10 -11.67 -9.19
N ASP A 32 -32.18 -11.66 -8.39
CA ASP A 32 -32.60 -10.52 -7.57
C ASP A 32 -32.51 -10.77 -6.06
N MET A 33 -31.90 -11.89 -5.67
CA MET A 33 -31.84 -12.32 -4.27
C MET A 33 -30.46 -12.85 -3.90
N LYS A 34 -30.07 -12.64 -2.66
CA LYS A 34 -28.81 -13.16 -2.11
C LYS A 34 -29.05 -13.76 -0.74
N LEU A 35 -28.53 -14.97 -0.53
CA LEU A 35 -28.66 -15.72 0.71
C LEU A 35 -27.42 -15.53 1.58
N TYR A 36 -27.63 -15.19 2.85
CA TYR A 36 -26.59 -14.88 3.83
C TYR A 36 -26.85 -15.62 5.15
N TYR A 37 -25.80 -15.76 5.95
CA TYR A 37 -25.95 -15.96 7.38
C TYR A 37 -26.48 -14.69 8.03
N ALA A 38 -27.35 -14.82 9.03
CA ALA A 38 -27.88 -13.67 9.75
C ALA A 38 -26.76 -13.04 10.58
N PRO A 39 -26.41 -11.76 10.39
CA PRO A 39 -25.20 -11.17 10.97
C PRO A 39 -25.23 -11.12 12.51
N GLN A 40 -26.41 -11.19 13.13
CA GLN A 40 -26.63 -11.15 14.57
C GLN A 40 -26.67 -12.54 15.24
N ARG A 41 -26.62 -13.63 14.48
CA ARG A 41 -26.69 -15.01 14.98
C ARG A 41 -25.55 -15.87 14.43
N ASP A 42 -25.35 -17.03 15.04
CA ASP A 42 -24.39 -18.05 14.60
C ASP A 42 -25.17 -19.32 14.23
N ASP A 43 -26.01 -19.20 13.20
CA ASP A 43 -26.84 -20.32 12.74
C ASP A 43 -26.01 -21.31 11.92
N PRO A 44 -26.32 -22.62 11.97
CA PRO A 44 -25.63 -23.62 11.15
C PRO A 44 -25.91 -23.47 9.65
N GLU A 45 -27.06 -22.87 9.31
CA GLU A 45 -27.52 -22.68 7.92
C GLU A 45 -27.81 -21.20 7.64
N PRO A 46 -27.59 -20.73 6.40
CA PRO A 46 -27.90 -19.35 6.05
C PRO A 46 -29.41 -19.19 5.86
N MET A 47 -30.03 -18.34 6.69
CA MET A 47 -31.49 -18.16 6.73
C MET A 47 -31.95 -16.78 6.28
N LEU A 48 -31.02 -15.85 6.01
CA LEU A 48 -31.33 -14.47 5.67
C LEU A 48 -31.26 -14.25 4.16
N VAL A 49 -32.37 -13.87 3.54
CA VAL A 49 -32.46 -13.53 2.12
C VAL A 49 -32.53 -12.02 1.96
N VAL A 50 -31.61 -11.43 1.19
CA VAL A 50 -31.64 -10.03 0.77
C VAL A 50 -32.17 -9.95 -0.66
N ASN A 51 -33.27 -9.23 -0.86
CA ASN A 51 -33.81 -8.92 -2.19
C ASN A 51 -33.19 -7.60 -2.68
N THR A 52 -32.40 -7.67 -3.76
CA THR A 52 -31.66 -6.53 -4.28
C THR A 52 -32.53 -5.52 -5.02
N SER A 53 -33.66 -5.96 -5.58
CA SER A 53 -34.60 -5.12 -6.33
C SER A 53 -35.45 -4.23 -5.41
N THR A 54 -35.83 -4.75 -4.24
CA THR A 54 -36.61 -4.00 -3.24
C THR A 54 -35.77 -3.42 -2.11
N ASN A 55 -34.49 -3.80 -2.04
CA ASN A 55 -33.56 -3.44 -0.97
C ASN A 55 -34.09 -3.80 0.44
N LYS A 56 -34.70 -4.98 0.55
CA LYS A 56 -35.24 -5.53 1.81
C LYS A 56 -34.63 -6.88 2.13
N TRP A 57 -34.65 -7.26 3.40
CA TRP A 57 -34.28 -8.60 3.83
C TRP A 57 -35.48 -9.36 4.39
N TYR A 58 -35.39 -10.69 4.38
CA TYR A 58 -36.31 -11.61 5.05
C TYR A 58 -35.52 -12.73 5.72
N ASP A 59 -35.82 -13.04 6.98
CA ASP A 59 -35.17 -14.08 7.78
C ASP A 59 -36.12 -15.26 8.00
N HIS A 60 -35.80 -16.40 7.39
CA HIS A 60 -36.60 -17.62 7.48
C HIS A 60 -36.65 -18.22 8.90
N ALA A 61 -35.74 -17.86 9.80
CA ALA A 61 -35.74 -18.39 11.16
C ALA A 61 -36.67 -17.62 12.11
N THR A 62 -36.93 -16.33 11.81
CA THR A 62 -37.74 -15.45 12.67
C THR A 62 -39.02 -14.97 12.00
N ASP A 63 -39.20 -15.27 10.72
CA ASP A 63 -40.26 -14.73 9.85
C ASP A 63 -40.30 -13.20 9.83
N GLN A 64 -39.16 -12.55 10.07
CA GLN A 64 -39.05 -11.10 10.06
C GLN A 64 -38.57 -10.59 8.70
N THR A 65 -38.98 -9.37 8.37
CA THR A 65 -38.52 -8.62 7.21
C THR A 65 -38.26 -7.18 7.59
N GLY A 66 -37.33 -6.53 6.92
CA GLY A 66 -37.03 -5.14 7.20
C GLY A 66 -36.14 -4.49 6.15
N ASP A 67 -35.80 -3.24 6.42
CA ASP A 67 -34.82 -2.48 5.66
C ASP A 67 -33.44 -2.48 6.36
N ILE A 68 -32.53 -1.62 5.87
CA ILE A 68 -31.19 -1.46 6.41
C ILE A 68 -31.18 -0.99 7.88
N ILE A 69 -32.15 -0.18 8.30
CA ILE A 69 -32.26 0.33 9.68
C ILE A 69 -32.66 -0.82 10.60
N ASP A 70 -33.63 -1.63 10.17
CA ASP A 70 -34.06 -2.80 10.95
C ASP A 70 -32.92 -3.82 11.11
N LEU A 71 -32.18 -4.09 10.02
CA LEU A 71 -31.04 -5.01 10.09
C LEU A 71 -29.92 -4.47 11.00
N ALA A 72 -29.64 -3.17 10.90
CA ALA A 72 -28.68 -2.50 11.77
C ALA A 72 -29.11 -2.57 13.24
N ALA A 73 -30.40 -2.40 13.53
CA ALA A 73 -30.94 -2.51 14.89
C ALA A 73 -30.77 -3.92 15.46
N LEU A 74 -30.92 -4.96 14.63
CA LEU A 74 -30.71 -6.36 15.03
C LEU A 74 -29.23 -6.67 15.29
N LYS A 75 -28.32 -6.11 14.48
CA LYS A 75 -26.87 -6.37 14.60
C LYS A 75 -26.18 -5.53 15.66
N MET A 76 -26.63 -4.30 15.90
CA MET A 76 -25.93 -3.39 16.80
C MET A 76 -25.93 -3.91 18.23
N LYS A 77 -24.84 -3.68 18.96
CA LYS A 77 -24.79 -3.90 20.40
C LYS A 77 -25.31 -2.65 21.11
N PRO A 78 -26.41 -2.72 21.89
CA PRO A 78 -27.00 -1.54 22.53
C PRO A 78 -26.05 -0.80 23.49
N THR A 79 -25.02 -1.50 23.99
CA THR A 79 -23.97 -0.91 24.84
C THR A 79 -23.00 0.00 24.08
N LEU A 80 -22.95 -0.10 22.74
CA LEU A 80 -22.01 0.63 21.89
C LEU A 80 -22.71 1.64 20.97
N TYR A 81 -23.98 1.41 20.63
CA TYR A 81 -24.75 2.25 19.72
C TYR A 81 -26.15 2.49 20.27
N MET A 82 -26.55 3.77 20.29
CA MET A 82 -27.90 4.19 20.71
C MET A 82 -28.87 4.29 19.52
N ASN A 83 -28.34 4.46 18.31
CA ASN A 83 -29.12 4.66 17.10
C ASN A 83 -28.57 3.78 15.96
N PRO A 84 -29.41 2.96 15.31
CA PRO A 84 -28.99 2.14 14.17
C PRO A 84 -28.40 2.97 13.02
N ARG A 85 -28.80 4.23 12.86
CA ARG A 85 -28.25 5.12 11.82
C ARG A 85 -26.77 5.41 12.03
N ASP A 86 -26.35 5.66 13.27
CA ASP A 86 -24.95 5.91 13.60
C ASP A 86 -24.09 4.67 13.33
N PHE A 87 -24.64 3.49 13.64
CA PHE A 87 -24.01 2.21 13.35
C PHE A 87 -23.80 2.03 11.84
N ILE A 88 -24.83 2.29 11.02
CA ILE A 88 -24.74 2.22 9.55
C ILE A 88 -23.66 3.18 9.04
N LEU A 89 -23.72 4.46 9.43
CA LEU A 89 -22.79 5.47 8.94
C LEU A 89 -21.34 5.16 9.30
N LYS A 90 -21.09 4.64 10.51
CA LYS A 90 -19.73 4.24 10.91
C LYS A 90 -19.19 3.14 9.99
N TYR A 91 -19.90 2.02 9.89
CA TYR A 91 -19.42 0.86 9.14
C TYR A 91 -19.33 1.14 7.63
N MET A 92 -20.30 1.87 7.08
CA MET A 92 -20.25 2.24 5.66
C MET A 92 -19.09 3.17 5.34
N ASN A 93 -18.81 4.17 6.19
CA ASN A 93 -17.69 5.08 5.97
C ASN A 93 -16.33 4.41 6.21
N GLU A 94 -16.22 3.52 7.19
CA GLU A 94 -15.02 2.69 7.40
C GLU A 94 -14.79 1.75 6.21
N TYR A 95 -15.85 1.17 5.66
CA TYR A 95 -15.79 0.33 4.48
C TYR A 95 -15.35 1.09 3.22
N GLU A 96 -15.85 2.31 2.98
CA GLU A 96 -15.36 3.16 1.88
C GLU A 96 -13.90 3.56 2.06
N GLN A 97 -13.48 3.89 3.28
CA GLN A 97 -12.07 4.17 3.57
C GLN A 97 -11.21 2.93 3.32
N GLY A 98 -11.63 1.75 3.76
CA GLY A 98 -10.95 0.48 3.47
C GLY A 98 -10.87 0.17 1.97
N LYS A 99 -11.94 0.49 1.22
CA LYS A 99 -11.93 0.44 -0.26
C LYS A 99 -10.95 1.44 -0.85
N GLU A 100 -10.84 2.67 -0.32
CA GLU A 100 -9.84 3.65 -0.78
C GLU A 100 -8.40 3.23 -0.45
N PHE A 101 -8.14 2.67 0.73
CA PHE A 101 -6.82 2.14 1.10
C PHE A 101 -6.43 0.95 0.21
N SER A 102 -7.36 0.01 0.00
CA SER A 102 -7.11 -1.12 -0.91
C SER A 102 -7.02 -0.70 -2.37
N ALA A 103 -7.81 0.28 -2.82
CA ALA A 103 -7.71 0.86 -4.16
C ALA A 103 -6.42 1.65 -4.34
N THR A 104 -5.94 2.35 -3.31
CA THR A 104 -4.64 3.05 -3.35
C THR A 104 -3.50 2.05 -3.36
N ALA A 105 -3.61 0.93 -2.65
CA ALA A 105 -2.66 -0.19 -2.72
C ALA A 105 -2.73 -0.97 -4.06
N ARG A 106 -3.91 -1.01 -4.69
CA ARG A 106 -4.18 -1.67 -5.99
C ARG A 106 -4.06 -0.77 -7.19
N ARG A 107 -3.87 0.54 -7.02
CA ARG A 107 -3.40 1.37 -8.13
C ARG A 107 -2.15 0.64 -8.60
N PRO A 108 -2.08 0.22 -9.87
CA PRO A 108 -0.80 0.31 -10.51
C PRO A 108 -0.48 1.80 -10.35
N HIS A 109 0.36 2.15 -9.38
CA HIS A 109 1.44 3.02 -9.79
C HIS A 109 1.92 2.35 -11.07
N GLU A 110 1.73 3.04 -12.20
CA GLU A 110 2.32 2.61 -13.47
C GLU A 110 3.61 1.95 -13.08
N PRO A 111 3.85 0.67 -13.44
CA PRO A 111 5.16 0.13 -13.19
C PRO A 111 6.06 1.21 -13.74
N ILE A 112 6.85 1.84 -12.86
CA ILE A 112 7.95 2.58 -13.37
C ILE A 112 8.81 1.43 -13.84
N THR A 113 8.51 0.93 -15.04
CA THR A 113 9.42 0.20 -15.90
C THR A 113 10.49 1.23 -16.23
N VAL A 114 11.23 1.66 -15.21
CA VAL A 114 12.65 1.82 -15.37
C VAL A 114 13.05 0.42 -15.80
N GLY A 115 13.45 0.25 -17.06
CA GLY A 115 14.14 -0.95 -17.52
C GLY A 115 15.48 -1.09 -16.80
N LEU A 116 15.44 -1.13 -15.47
CA LEU A 116 16.56 -1.25 -14.57
C LEU A 116 16.76 -2.73 -14.35
N ASP A 117 17.80 -3.26 -14.96
CA ASP A 117 18.28 -4.59 -14.65
C ASP A 117 18.93 -4.53 -13.26
N ILE A 118 18.14 -4.77 -12.21
CA ILE A 118 18.55 -4.62 -10.80
C ILE A 118 19.80 -5.45 -10.49
N LYS A 119 19.96 -6.61 -11.15
CA LYS A 119 21.14 -7.47 -10.99
C LYS A 119 22.43 -6.83 -11.50
N LYS A 120 22.33 -5.85 -12.39
CA LYS A 120 23.47 -5.10 -12.96
C LYS A 120 23.74 -3.78 -12.25
N VAL A 121 22.92 -3.39 -11.27
CA VAL A 121 23.16 -2.17 -10.50
C VAL A 121 24.45 -2.33 -9.70
N LYS A 122 25.38 -1.38 -9.85
CA LYS A 122 26.60 -1.37 -9.06
C LYS A 122 26.28 -0.92 -7.64
N LEU A 123 26.83 -1.61 -6.65
CA LEU A 123 26.68 -1.26 -5.25
C LEU A 123 27.17 0.16 -4.97
N THR A 124 28.20 0.64 -5.67
CA THR A 124 28.68 2.03 -5.55
C THR A 124 27.62 3.05 -5.98
N ASP A 125 26.87 2.77 -7.05
CA ASP A 125 25.81 3.65 -7.55
C ASP A 125 24.60 3.60 -6.60
N PHE A 126 24.33 2.42 -6.05
CA PHE A 126 23.30 2.26 -5.03
C PHE A 126 23.66 2.99 -3.72
N MET A 127 24.92 2.95 -3.29
CA MET A 127 25.40 3.72 -2.14
C MET A 127 25.28 5.23 -2.37
N LYS A 128 25.59 5.69 -3.58
CA LYS A 128 25.33 7.08 -3.99
C LYS A 128 23.84 7.42 -3.89
N ALA A 129 22.95 6.51 -4.27
CA ALA A 129 21.50 6.71 -4.21
C ALA A 129 21.00 6.83 -2.77
N LEU A 130 21.62 6.09 -1.85
CA LEU A 130 21.37 6.17 -0.41
C LEU A 130 21.96 7.43 0.25
N GLY A 131 22.59 8.32 -0.53
CA GLY A 131 23.16 9.59 -0.07
C GLY A 131 24.66 9.54 0.25
N GLN A 132 25.33 8.41 -0.01
CA GLN A 132 26.79 8.29 0.16
C GLN A 132 27.50 8.40 -1.19
N GLU A 133 27.66 9.63 -1.69
CA GLU A 133 28.24 9.87 -3.02
C GLU A 133 29.66 9.34 -3.19
N HIS A 134 30.46 9.37 -2.12
CA HIS A 134 31.85 8.95 -2.11
C HIS A 134 32.13 7.99 -0.94
N PRO A 135 32.99 6.99 -1.13
CA PRO A 135 33.46 6.16 -0.03
C PRO A 135 34.27 7.01 0.96
N VAL A 136 34.25 6.61 2.22
CA VAL A 136 35.09 7.20 3.28
C VAL A 136 36.57 6.94 3.00
N ALA A 137 36.89 5.76 2.46
CA ALA A 137 38.23 5.40 2.03
C ALA A 137 38.18 4.42 0.85
N ALA A 138 39.23 4.40 0.04
CA ALA A 138 39.36 3.49 -1.09
C ALA A 138 40.75 2.86 -1.08
N ASP A 139 40.80 1.54 -1.30
CA ASP A 139 42.04 0.77 -1.42
C ASP A 139 41.89 -0.24 -2.56
N GLY A 140 42.63 -0.03 -3.66
CA GLY A 140 42.49 -0.83 -4.87
C GLY A 140 41.03 -0.90 -5.38
N SER A 141 40.47 -2.10 -5.45
CA SER A 141 39.06 -2.35 -5.82
C SER A 141 38.08 -2.34 -4.64
N LEU A 142 38.56 -2.07 -3.43
CA LEU A 142 37.73 -1.95 -2.24
C LEU A 142 37.32 -0.50 -2.00
N ARG A 143 36.08 -0.30 -1.58
CA ARG A 143 35.46 0.98 -1.26
C ARG A 143 34.83 0.87 0.12
N ILE A 144 35.31 1.64 1.09
CA ILE A 144 34.85 1.63 2.47
C ILE A 144 33.77 2.70 2.62
N TYR A 145 32.58 2.29 3.05
CA TYR A 145 31.42 3.13 3.25
C TYR A 145 30.92 3.02 4.69
N ASN A 146 30.14 4.00 5.12
CA ASN A 146 29.41 3.90 6.36
C ASN A 146 28.29 2.86 6.18
N ALA A 147 28.17 1.92 7.12
CA ALA A 147 27.11 0.91 7.05
C ALA A 147 25.73 1.59 7.09
N PRO A 148 24.92 1.51 6.01
CA PRO A 148 23.73 2.33 5.87
C PRO A 148 22.55 1.86 6.73
N TYR A 149 22.64 0.66 7.31
CA TYR A 149 21.71 0.10 8.28
C TYR A 149 22.16 0.27 9.73
N ASP A 150 23.41 0.70 10.00
CA ASP A 150 23.86 0.99 11.36
C ASP A 150 23.45 2.41 11.77
N SER A 151 22.74 2.51 12.89
CA SER A 151 22.37 3.79 13.53
C SER A 151 23.57 4.72 13.79
N LYS A 152 24.77 4.16 14.00
CA LYS A 152 26.00 4.91 14.25
C LYS A 152 26.74 5.32 12.98
N GLN A 153 26.36 4.77 11.82
CA GLN A 153 26.97 5.02 10.51
C GLN A 153 28.50 4.92 10.54
N GLU A 154 29.03 3.88 11.18
CA GLU A 154 30.48 3.63 11.22
C GLU A 154 30.98 3.12 9.85
N PRO A 155 32.23 3.43 9.44
CA PRO A 155 32.80 3.03 8.15
C PRO A 155 33.23 1.55 8.13
N THR A 156 32.27 0.65 8.37
CA THR A 156 32.50 -0.80 8.50
C THR A 156 32.14 -1.59 7.26
N MET A 157 31.42 -1.00 6.32
CA MET A 157 30.99 -1.69 5.12
C MET A 157 32.02 -1.54 4.00
N VAL A 158 32.53 -2.66 3.52
CA VAL A 158 33.52 -2.72 2.43
C VAL A 158 32.85 -3.29 1.19
N VAL A 159 32.81 -2.50 0.12
CA VAL A 159 32.29 -2.87 -1.20
C VAL A 159 33.45 -3.22 -2.13
N ASN A 160 33.42 -4.39 -2.75
CA ASN A 160 34.34 -4.79 -3.81
C ASN A 160 33.71 -4.47 -5.18
N ILE A 161 34.34 -3.59 -5.95
CA ILE A 161 33.80 -3.12 -7.23
C ILE A 161 33.95 -4.14 -8.38
N ASP A 162 34.86 -5.11 -8.25
CA ASP A 162 35.10 -6.13 -9.28
C ASP A 162 34.03 -7.23 -9.18
N THR A 163 33.69 -7.65 -7.96
CA THR A 163 32.68 -8.69 -7.71
C THR A 163 31.27 -8.14 -7.49
N ASN A 164 31.16 -6.82 -7.29
CA ASN A 164 29.91 -6.14 -6.93
C ASN A 164 29.25 -6.74 -5.67
N GLN A 165 30.06 -7.09 -4.68
CA GLN A 165 29.65 -7.63 -3.39
C GLN A 165 30.13 -6.71 -2.26
N TRP A 166 29.43 -6.75 -1.13
CA TRP A 166 29.83 -6.06 0.08
C TRP A 166 30.04 -7.03 1.24
N ARG A 167 30.81 -6.59 2.23
CA ARG A 167 30.99 -7.24 3.52
C ARG A 167 31.14 -6.18 4.60
N ASP A 168 30.47 -6.38 5.71
CA ASP A 168 30.63 -5.56 6.90
C ASP A 168 31.57 -6.22 7.90
N ILE A 169 32.64 -5.50 8.27
CA ILE A 169 33.71 -6.05 9.11
C ILE A 169 33.33 -6.19 10.59
N LYS A 170 32.22 -5.56 11.02
CA LYS A 170 31.79 -5.52 12.42
C LYS A 170 30.70 -6.55 12.71
N SER A 171 29.68 -6.60 11.88
CA SER A 171 28.56 -7.55 11.96
C SER A 171 28.87 -8.88 11.28
N GLY A 172 29.78 -8.90 10.30
CA GLY A 172 30.06 -10.07 9.48
C GLY A 172 29.04 -10.30 8.35
N ALA A 173 28.02 -9.45 8.22
CA ALA A 173 27.05 -9.52 7.12
C ALA A 173 27.74 -9.28 5.76
N TYR A 174 27.23 -9.89 4.70
CA TYR A 174 27.80 -9.78 3.36
C TYR A 174 26.77 -10.16 2.31
N GLY A 175 26.99 -9.73 1.06
CA GLY A 175 26.17 -10.15 -0.06
C GLY A 175 26.20 -9.21 -1.25
N GLY A 176 25.18 -9.30 -2.09
CA GLY A 176 24.94 -8.39 -3.20
C GLY A 176 23.91 -7.31 -2.86
N ILE A 177 23.33 -6.71 -3.90
CA ILE A 177 22.35 -5.62 -3.74
C ILE A 177 21.05 -6.05 -3.04
N TYR A 178 20.61 -7.30 -3.22
CA TYR A 178 19.42 -7.81 -2.57
C TYR A 178 19.65 -8.03 -1.08
N ASP A 179 20.80 -8.56 -0.69
CA ASP A 179 21.17 -8.74 0.71
C ASP A 179 21.29 -7.38 1.40
N LEU A 180 21.89 -6.38 0.74
CA LEU A 180 21.94 -5.02 1.29
C LEU A 180 20.55 -4.39 1.43
N ALA A 181 19.68 -4.57 0.43
CA ALA A 181 18.30 -4.07 0.50
C ALA A 181 17.49 -4.79 1.59
N TYR A 182 17.77 -6.06 1.85
CA TYR A 182 17.20 -6.81 2.96
C TYR A 182 17.62 -6.18 4.30
N GLU A 183 18.92 -5.92 4.51
CA GLU A 183 19.41 -5.28 5.75
C GLU A 183 18.80 -3.89 5.99
N LEU A 184 18.49 -3.15 4.92
CA LEU A 184 17.89 -1.81 5.02
C LEU A 184 16.39 -1.81 5.27
N THR A 185 15.68 -2.83 4.79
CA THR A 185 14.20 -2.85 4.80
C THR A 185 13.60 -3.87 5.76
N GLY A 186 14.37 -4.90 6.14
CA GLY A 186 13.89 -6.08 6.85
C GLY A 186 12.94 -6.98 6.03
N SER A 187 12.74 -6.71 4.74
CA SER A 187 11.75 -7.41 3.92
C SER A 187 12.37 -8.60 3.18
N CYS A 188 11.77 -9.79 3.35
CA CYS A 188 12.08 -10.96 2.52
C CYS A 188 11.28 -11.00 1.20
N ASN A 189 10.42 -10.01 0.94
CA ASN A 189 9.59 -9.98 -0.26
C ASN A 189 10.37 -9.38 -1.44
N MET A 190 10.66 -10.22 -2.44
CA MET A 190 11.41 -9.82 -3.63
C MET A 190 10.78 -8.64 -4.38
N SER A 191 9.46 -8.51 -4.39
CA SER A 191 8.78 -7.37 -5.03
C SER A 191 9.00 -6.06 -4.26
N GLU A 192 9.07 -6.13 -2.94
CA GLU A 192 9.37 -4.96 -2.09
C GLU A 192 10.85 -4.57 -2.21
N LEU A 193 11.76 -5.53 -2.21
CA LEU A 193 13.19 -5.29 -2.44
C LEU A 193 13.43 -4.66 -3.83
N ASN A 194 12.83 -5.22 -4.88
CA ASN A 194 12.92 -4.66 -6.22
C ASN A 194 12.38 -3.22 -6.29
N ARG A 195 11.25 -2.97 -5.63
CA ARG A 195 10.64 -1.64 -5.58
C ARG A 195 11.53 -0.65 -4.83
N TYR A 196 12.08 -1.04 -3.68
CA TYR A 196 12.97 -0.20 -2.89
C TYR A 196 14.22 0.18 -3.69
N ILE A 197 14.90 -0.81 -4.29
CA ILE A 197 16.11 -0.57 -5.10
C ILE A 197 15.80 0.35 -6.27
N ALA A 198 14.72 0.09 -7.02
CA ALA A 198 14.32 0.92 -8.15
C ALA A 198 13.98 2.35 -7.72
N ALA A 199 13.30 2.53 -6.58
CA ALA A 199 12.96 3.85 -6.05
C ALA A 199 14.23 4.66 -5.72
N GLN A 200 15.19 4.08 -4.97
CA GLN A 200 16.46 4.75 -4.66
C GLN A 200 17.22 5.11 -5.94
N MET A 201 17.36 4.17 -6.88
CA MET A 201 18.08 4.39 -8.13
C MET A 201 17.39 5.44 -9.04
N SER A 202 16.06 5.55 -8.99
CA SER A 202 15.33 6.57 -9.74
C SER A 202 15.53 8.00 -9.22
N ALA A 203 15.86 8.15 -7.92
CA ALA A 203 16.10 9.46 -7.32
C ALA A 203 17.34 10.14 -7.92
N ILE A 204 18.40 9.38 -8.25
CA ILE A 204 19.61 9.89 -8.91
C ILE A 204 19.30 10.48 -10.29
N ARG A 205 18.50 9.78 -11.12
CA ARG A 205 18.18 10.24 -12.48
C ARG A 205 17.45 11.59 -12.51
N LYS A 206 16.62 11.90 -11.51
CA LYS A 206 15.95 13.21 -11.43
C LYS A 206 16.89 14.36 -11.06
N VAL A 207 18.03 14.07 -10.43
CA VAL A 207 19.03 15.06 -10.03
C VAL A 207 19.98 15.40 -11.20
N GLU A 208 20.39 14.41 -11.99
CA GLU A 208 21.27 14.63 -13.17
C GLU A 208 20.59 15.47 -14.27
N VAL A 209 19.28 15.32 -14.49
CA VAL A 209 18.53 16.11 -15.49
C VAL A 209 18.43 17.60 -15.13
N ARG A 210 18.71 18.00 -13.87
CA ARG A 210 18.66 19.41 -13.45
C ARG A 210 20.01 20.13 -13.54
N GLN A 211 21.09 19.46 -13.94
CA GLN A 211 22.45 20.03 -13.95
C GLN A 211 23.04 20.22 -15.36
N GLU A 212 22.23 20.44 -16.42
CA GLU A 212 22.79 21.00 -17.66
C GLU A 212 23.06 22.50 -17.48
N PRO A 213 24.29 23.00 -17.74
CA PRO A 213 24.62 24.41 -17.54
C PRO A 213 23.94 25.27 -18.61
N GLU A 214 23.23 26.32 -18.18
CA GLU A 214 22.73 27.36 -19.08
C GLU A 214 23.90 27.99 -19.85
N VAL A 215 24.05 27.61 -21.12
CA VAL A 215 24.97 28.25 -22.05
C VAL A 215 24.52 29.69 -22.27
N SER A 216 25.35 30.62 -21.82
CA SER A 216 25.18 32.06 -21.97
C SER A 216 25.11 32.45 -23.45
N LYS A 217 24.00 33.07 -23.87
CA LYS A 217 23.84 33.64 -25.21
C LYS A 217 24.59 34.99 -25.31
N PRO A 218 25.31 35.26 -26.41
CA PRO A 218 26.03 36.51 -26.57
C PRO A 218 25.06 37.65 -26.94
N LYS A 219 25.18 38.78 -26.23
CA LYS A 219 24.50 40.03 -26.59
C LYS A 219 25.10 40.59 -27.89
N ARG A 220 24.40 40.43 -29.02
CA ARG A 220 24.68 41.18 -30.25
C ARG A 220 24.28 42.64 -30.04
N GLY A 221 25.22 43.53 -30.29
CA GLY A 221 25.07 44.98 -30.17
C GLY A 221 24.07 45.55 -31.18
N MET A 222 23.49 46.69 -30.80
CA MET A 222 22.73 47.56 -31.70
C MET A 222 23.54 48.85 -31.87
N ARG A 223 24.07 49.04 -33.08
CA ARG A 223 24.43 50.35 -33.63
C ARG A 223 23.28 50.78 -34.52
N LEU A 224 22.68 51.92 -34.20
CA LEU A 224 22.46 53.09 -35.06
C LEU A 224 21.53 54.06 -34.31
#